data_AF-A0A8D1VJP3-F1
#
_entry.id   AF-A0A8D1VJP3-F1
#
_cell.length_a   1.000
_cell.length_b   1.000
_cell.length_c   1.000
_cell.angle_alpha   90.00
_cell.angle_beta   90.00
_cell.angle_gamma   90.00
#
_symmetry.space_group_name_H-M   'P 1'
#
loop_
_entity.id
_entity.type
_entity.pdbx_description
1 polymer ?
#
loop_
_entity_poly.entity_id
_entity_poly.type
_entity_poly.pdbx_seq_one_letter_code
_entity_poly.pdbx_strand_id
1 'polypeptide(L)'
;MGYLRYEREGSVTLGQPHLSLQDLTTLDVTRLTPLSHEVISRQATINIAGNESCPQPQTSEYLAAIEIMKLKHILILQNKIDLVKESQAKEQYEQILAFVQGTVTEGAPIIPISAQLKYNIEVVCEYIVKKIPVSLRDFTSEPRLIVIRSFDVNKPVCEVDDLS
;
A
#
# COMPACT_ATOMS: atom_id res chain seq x y z
N MET A 1 26.71 23.35 4.65
CA MET A 1 25.55 22.45 4.89
C MET A 1 24.41 22.95 4.02
N GLY A 2 24.33 22.43 2.79
CA GLY A 2 23.36 22.87 1.79
C GLY A 2 22.23 21.87 1.68
N TYR A 3 21.01 22.34 1.95
CA TYR A 3 19.78 21.66 1.59
C TYR A 3 19.70 21.57 0.06
N LEU A 4 19.59 20.36 -0.50
CA LEU A 4 19.25 20.21 -1.91
C LEU A 4 17.76 20.56 -2.07
N ARG A 5 17.52 21.74 -2.65
CA ARG A 5 16.24 22.17 -3.20
C ARG A 5 15.79 21.14 -4.23
N TYR A 6 14.59 20.61 -4.07
CA TYR A 6 13.84 20.00 -5.16
C TYR A 6 13.47 21.12 -6.13
N GLU A 7 14.18 21.23 -7.24
CA GLU A 7 13.75 22.07 -8.36
C GLU A 7 12.57 21.39 -9.05
N ARG A 8 11.45 22.11 -9.01
CA ARG A 8 10.21 21.81 -9.70
C ARG A 8 10.29 22.56 -11.03
N GLU A 9 10.79 21.93 -12.08
CA GLU A 9 10.54 22.29 -13.50
C GLU A 9 11.41 21.41 -14.41
N GLY A 10 10.76 20.62 -15.28
CA GLY A 10 11.42 19.79 -16.27
C GLY A 10 10.50 18.69 -16.74
N SER A 11 9.78 18.93 -17.84
CA SER A 11 9.16 17.84 -18.60
C SER A 11 10.26 16.85 -18.98
N VAL A 12 10.26 15.66 -18.37
CA VAL A 12 11.18 14.59 -18.75
C VAL A 12 10.79 14.16 -20.17
N THR A 13 11.48 14.70 -21.17
CA THR A 13 11.49 14.13 -22.51
C THR A 13 12.29 12.83 -22.44
N LEU A 14 11.59 11.73 -22.20
CA LEU A 14 12.18 10.40 -22.27
C LEU A 14 12.67 10.16 -23.72
N GLY A 15 13.98 10.05 -23.92
CA GLY A 15 14.58 9.48 -25.14
C GLY A 15 14.27 7.98 -25.33
N GLN A 16 13.24 7.48 -24.67
CA GLN A 16 12.84 6.09 -24.56
C GLN A 16 11.38 5.96 -25.00
N PRO A 17 11.10 5.89 -26.31
CA PRO A 17 9.74 5.92 -26.87
C PRO A 17 8.87 4.74 -26.42
N HIS A 18 9.48 3.67 -25.91
CA HIS A 18 8.80 2.50 -25.36
C HIS A 18 8.32 2.66 -23.90
N LEU A 19 8.68 3.74 -23.21
CA LEU A 19 8.35 3.94 -21.80
C LEU A 19 7.22 4.96 -21.68
N SER A 20 6.05 4.51 -21.22
CA SER A 20 4.92 5.39 -20.93
C SER A 20 5.12 6.08 -19.58
N LEU A 21 5.14 7.42 -19.58
CA LEU A 21 5.19 8.21 -18.35
C LEU A 21 3.81 8.18 -17.67
N GLN A 22 3.80 7.89 -16.37
CA GLN A 22 2.59 8.01 -15.57
C GLN A 22 2.43 9.46 -15.13
N ASP A 23 1.59 10.21 -15.84
CA ASP A 23 1.38 11.63 -15.59
C ASP A 23 0.19 11.83 -14.65
N LEU A 24 0.48 12.26 -13.42
CA LEU A 24 -0.54 12.51 -12.40
C LEU A 24 -1.44 13.70 -12.74
N THR A 25 -1.03 14.61 -13.64
CA THR A 25 -1.83 15.77 -14.03
C THR A 25 -2.94 15.43 -15.02
N THR A 26 -2.75 14.35 -15.78
CA THR A 26 -3.71 13.86 -16.78
C THR A 26 -4.45 12.60 -16.31
N LEU A 27 -4.08 12.05 -15.15
CA LEU A 27 -4.70 10.86 -14.57
C LEU A 27 -6.09 11.16 -14.00
N ASP A 28 -7.11 10.53 -14.57
CA ASP A 28 -8.47 10.56 -14.01
C ASP A 28 -8.64 9.47 -12.94
N VAL A 29 -8.49 9.88 -11.68
CA VAL A 29 -8.63 9.01 -10.51
C VAL A 29 -10.00 8.37 -10.38
N THR A 30 -11.06 8.97 -10.94
CA THR A 30 -12.44 8.47 -10.82
C THR A 30 -12.70 7.23 -11.67
N ARG A 31 -11.93 7.08 -12.76
CA ARG A 31 -11.98 5.96 -13.71
C ARG A 31 -11.05 4.81 -13.34
N LEU A 32 -10.25 4.97 -12.29
CA LEU A 32 -9.39 3.91 -11.80
C LEU A 32 -10.20 2.73 -11.27
N THR A 33 -9.69 1.55 -11.58
CA THR A 33 -10.15 0.27 -11.05
C THR A 33 -8.94 -0.52 -10.59
N PRO A 34 -9.09 -1.54 -9.72
CA PRO A 34 -7.99 -2.45 -9.37
C PRO A 34 -7.38 -3.22 -10.56
N LEU A 35 -8.04 -3.16 -11.73
CA LEU A 35 -7.61 -3.80 -12.97
C LEU A 35 -6.98 -2.81 -13.96
N SER A 36 -7.05 -1.51 -13.68
CA SER A 36 -6.43 -0.47 -14.47
C SER A 36 -4.91 -0.62 -14.43
N HIS A 37 -4.22 -0.35 -15.54
CA HIS A 37 -2.77 -0.56 -15.64
C HIS A 37 -1.97 0.41 -14.78
N GLU A 38 -2.59 1.49 -14.33
CA GLU A 38 -2.05 2.50 -13.42
C GLU A 38 -2.06 2.00 -11.96
N VAL A 39 -2.81 0.94 -11.67
CA VAL A 39 -3.03 0.39 -10.33
C VAL A 39 -2.31 -0.96 -10.19
N ILE A 40 -1.31 -0.98 -9.31
CA ILE A 40 -0.52 -2.19 -9.04
C ILE A 40 -1.16 -3.02 -7.92
N SER A 41 -1.79 -2.35 -6.95
CA SER A 41 -2.36 -3.05 -5.79
C SER A 41 -3.80 -3.46 -6.02
N ARG A 42 -4.12 -4.71 -5.68
CA ARG A 42 -5.47 -5.29 -5.74
C ARG A 42 -6.05 -5.63 -4.37
N GLN A 43 -5.27 -5.38 -3.33
CA GLN A 43 -5.59 -5.62 -1.93
C GLN A 43 -5.10 -4.43 -1.10
N ALA A 44 -5.77 -4.16 0.02
CA ALA A 44 -5.22 -3.32 1.07
C ALA A 44 -5.13 -4.09 2.39
N THR A 45 -4.01 -3.90 3.09
CA THR A 45 -3.86 -4.28 4.49
C THR A 45 -3.60 -3.01 5.28
N ILE A 46 -4.49 -2.67 6.19
CA ILE A 46 -4.39 -1.45 7.01
C ILE A 46 -3.80 -1.85 8.35
N ASN A 47 -2.62 -1.32 8.69
CA ASN A 47 -1.95 -1.60 9.95
C ASN A 47 -2.18 -0.44 10.93
N ILE A 48 -2.92 -0.69 12.00
CA ILE A 48 -3.23 0.27 13.06
C ILE A 48 -2.46 -0.13 14.31
N ALA A 49 -1.66 0.79 14.83
CA ALA A 49 -0.85 0.56 16.02
C ALA A 49 -1.73 0.58 17.29
N GLY A 50 -1.72 -0.51 18.05
CA GLY A 50 -2.53 -0.74 19.26
C GLY A 50 -2.35 0.30 20.35
N ASN A 51 -1.16 0.88 20.42
CA ASN A 51 -0.72 1.84 21.41
C ASN A 51 -1.08 3.31 21.06
N GLU A 52 -1.74 3.56 19.92
CA GLU A 52 -2.11 4.89 19.44
C GLU A 52 -3.62 5.03 19.35
N SER A 53 -4.14 6.24 19.51
CA SER A 53 -5.58 6.49 19.36
C SER A 53 -6.01 6.37 17.90
N CYS A 54 -7.20 5.86 17.64
CA CYS A 54 -7.79 5.82 16.31
C CYS A 54 -8.96 6.82 16.24
N PRO A 55 -9.08 7.64 15.17
CA PRO A 55 -8.26 7.68 13.95
C PRO A 55 -6.98 8.54 14.06
N GLN A 56 -5.93 8.15 13.34
CA GLN A 56 -4.73 8.97 13.08
C GLN A 56 -4.81 9.59 11.67
N PRO A 57 -4.10 10.71 11.40
CA PRO A 57 -4.07 11.34 10.07
C PRO A 57 -3.68 10.38 8.94
N GLN A 58 -2.69 9.50 9.17
CA GLN A 58 -2.30 8.50 8.17
C GLN A 58 -3.42 7.50 7.87
N THR A 59 -4.21 7.11 8.88
CA THR A 59 -5.29 6.14 8.71
C THR A 59 -6.40 6.67 7.80
N SER A 60 -6.68 7.98 7.86
CA SER A 60 -7.64 8.66 6.99
C SER A 60 -7.16 8.75 5.54
N GLU A 61 -5.87 9.03 5.32
CA GLU A 61 -5.28 9.05 3.97
C GLU A 61 -5.36 7.68 3.28
N TYR A 62 -5.07 6.60 4.01
CA TYR A 62 -5.17 5.25 3.45
C TYR A 62 -6.61 4.88 3.08
N LEU A 63 -7.59 5.31 3.87
CA LEU A 63 -9.01 5.06 3.57
C LEU A 63 -9.44 5.78 2.29
N ALA A 64 -9.05 7.04 2.12
CA ALA A 64 -9.30 7.79 0.90
C ALA A 64 -8.67 7.09 -0.33
N ALA A 65 -7.44 6.58 -0.19
CA ALA A 65 -6.79 5.84 -1.27
C ALA A 65 -7.53 4.53 -1.61
N ILE A 66 -7.98 3.77 -0.61
CA ILE A 66 -8.74 2.53 -0.79
C ILE A 66 -10.06 2.79 -1.51
N GLU A 67 -10.74 3.88 -1.17
CA GLU A 67 -12.00 4.29 -1.80
C GLU A 67 -11.80 4.68 -3.27
N ILE A 68 -10.75 5.44 -3.58
CA ILE A 68 -10.38 5.80 -4.96
C ILE A 68 -10.04 4.55 -5.78
N MET A 69 -9.24 3.65 -5.20
CA MET A 69 -8.78 2.44 -5.88
C MET A 69 -9.86 1.34 -5.96
N LYS A 70 -10.98 1.48 -5.24
CA LYS A 70 -12.11 0.54 -5.18
C LYS A 70 -11.67 -0.89 -4.85
N LEU A 71 -10.75 -1.02 -3.89
CA LEU A 71 -10.23 -2.31 -3.47
C LEU A 71 -11.30 -3.08 -2.70
N LYS A 72 -11.54 -4.34 -3.08
CA LYS A 72 -12.57 -5.19 -2.47
C LYS A 72 -12.04 -6.03 -1.32
N HIS A 73 -10.77 -6.42 -1.39
CA HIS A 73 -10.13 -7.26 -0.40
C HIS A 73 -9.36 -6.39 0.57
N ILE A 74 -9.99 -6.07 1.69
CA ILE A 74 -9.44 -5.24 2.75
C ILE A 74 -9.29 -6.09 4.01
N LEU A 75 -8.15 -5.95 4.67
CA LEU A 75 -7.86 -6.57 5.96
C LEU A 75 -7.30 -5.51 6.91
N ILE A 76 -7.84 -5.43 8.13
CA ILE A 76 -7.36 -4.50 9.15
C ILE A 76 -6.56 -5.30 10.18
N LEU A 77 -5.37 -4.81 10.50
CA LEU A 77 -4.48 -5.39 11.49
C LEU A 77 -4.36 -4.43 12.67
N GLN A 78 -4.78 -4.88 13.84
CA GLN A 78 -4.53 -4.17 15.09
C GLN A 78 -3.20 -4.69 15.64
N ASN A 79 -2.11 -3.98 15.38
CA ASN A 79 -0.75 -4.40 15.66
C ASN A 79 -0.26 -3.91 17.03
N LYS A 80 0.88 -4.40 17.52
CA LYS A 80 1.48 -4.01 18.80
C LYS A 80 0.56 -4.27 20.01
N ILE A 81 -0.32 -5.28 19.93
CA ILE A 81 -1.20 -5.66 21.04
C ILE A 81 -0.42 -6.08 22.30
N ASP A 82 0.84 -6.46 22.13
CA ASP A 82 1.77 -6.80 23.21
C ASP A 82 2.13 -5.61 24.10
N LEU A 83 1.95 -4.38 23.62
CA LEU A 83 2.26 -3.15 24.36
C LEU A 83 1.07 -2.56 25.11
N VAL A 84 -0.12 -3.14 24.97
CA VAL A 84 -1.37 -2.60 25.54
C VAL A 84 -2.11 -3.64 26.37
N LYS A 85 -2.91 -3.17 27.32
CA LYS A 85 -3.80 -4.04 28.10
C LYS A 85 -5.02 -4.44 27.27
N GLU A 86 -5.64 -5.56 27.61
CA GLU A 86 -6.85 -6.05 26.95
C GLU A 86 -7.98 -5.00 26.90
N SER A 87 -8.19 -4.25 27.99
CA SER A 87 -9.19 -3.19 28.04
C SER A 87 -8.94 -2.09 27.00
N GLN A 88 -7.67 -1.66 26.87
CA GLN A 88 -7.26 -0.63 25.92
C GLN A 88 -7.33 -1.16 24.48
N ALA A 89 -6.94 -2.42 24.25
CA ALA A 89 -7.08 -3.06 22.95
C ALA A 89 -8.54 -3.15 22.51
N LYS A 90 -9.46 -3.46 23.44
CA LYS A 90 -10.90 -3.51 23.18
C LYS A 90 -11.50 -2.14 22.89
N GLU A 91 -11.15 -1.13 23.68
CA GLU A 91 -11.57 0.25 23.44
C GLU A 91 -11.12 0.74 22.07
N GLN A 92 -9.86 0.44 21.70
CA GLN A 92 -9.35 0.80 20.38
C GLN A 92 -10.05 0.00 19.27
N TYR A 93 -10.37 -1.27 19.48
CA TYR A 93 -11.16 -2.05 18.53
C TYR A 93 -12.52 -1.40 18.26
N GLU A 94 -13.20 -0.90 19.30
CA GLU A 94 -14.45 -0.15 19.15
C GLU A 94 -14.26 1.17 18.39
N GLN A 95 -13.14 1.88 18.62
CA GLN A 95 -12.78 3.08 17.84
C GLN A 95 -12.56 2.75 16.36
N ILE A 96 -11.89 1.64 16.06
CA ILE A 96 -11.67 1.17 14.68
C ILE A 96 -13.02 0.84 14.04
N LEU A 97 -13.91 0.14 14.73
CA LEU A 97 -15.25 -0.17 14.22
C LEU A 97 -16.05 1.10 13.90
N ALA A 98 -16.04 2.07 14.80
CA ALA A 98 -16.72 3.36 14.58
C ALA A 98 -16.11 4.14 13.40
N PHE A 99 -14.79 4.03 13.21
CA PHE A 99 -14.07 4.70 12.13
C PHE A 99 -14.33 4.08 10.76
N VAL A 100 -14.48 2.75 10.66
CA VAL A 100 -14.78 2.08 9.39
C VAL A 100 -16.27 2.09 9.03
N GLN A 101 -17.13 2.36 10.01
CA GLN A 101 -18.58 2.42 9.80
C GLN A 101 -18.95 3.46 8.74
N GLY A 102 -19.75 3.06 7.74
CA GLY A 102 -20.16 3.94 6.65
C GLY A 102 -19.11 4.15 5.55
N THR A 103 -18.00 3.39 5.57
CA THR A 103 -16.93 3.48 4.56
C THR A 103 -16.83 2.20 3.72
N VAL A 104 -15.98 2.21 2.68
CA VAL A 104 -15.69 1.01 1.86
C VAL A 104 -15.02 -0.11 2.68
N THR A 105 -14.44 0.22 3.84
CA THR A 105 -13.82 -0.76 4.74
C THR A 105 -14.79 -1.31 5.79
N GLU A 106 -16.07 -0.92 5.75
CA GLU A 106 -17.10 -1.44 6.65
C GLU A 106 -17.22 -2.97 6.52
N GLY A 107 -17.21 -3.66 7.66
CA GLY A 107 -17.25 -5.12 7.71
C GLY A 107 -15.94 -5.81 7.34
N ALA A 108 -14.87 -5.06 7.07
CA ALA A 108 -13.53 -5.65 6.94
C ALA A 108 -13.13 -6.32 8.27
N PRO A 109 -12.53 -7.52 8.22
CA PRO A 109 -12.08 -8.21 9.43
C PRO A 109 -10.91 -7.47 10.06
N ILE A 110 -10.96 -7.39 11.38
CA ILE A 110 -9.90 -6.81 12.21
C ILE A 110 -9.22 -7.96 12.94
N ILE A 111 -7.93 -8.19 12.66
CA ILE A 111 -7.14 -9.24 13.30
C ILE A 111 -6.15 -8.58 14.27
N PRO A 112 -6.24 -8.85 15.59
CA PRO A 112 -5.24 -8.42 16.54
C PRO A 112 -3.98 -9.25 16.36
N ILE A 113 -2.83 -8.59 16.18
CA ILE A 113 -1.53 -9.23 15.98
C ILE A 113 -0.44 -8.57 16.81
N SER A 114 0.63 -9.32 17.07
CA SER A 114 1.92 -8.76 17.45
C SER A 114 2.93 -9.14 16.39
N ALA A 115 3.32 -8.19 15.54
CA ALA A 115 4.34 -8.44 14.52
C ALA A 115 5.71 -8.76 15.15
N GLN A 116 6.03 -8.17 16.30
CA GLN A 116 7.30 -8.34 16.99
C GLN A 116 7.40 -9.72 17.65
N LEU A 117 6.35 -10.14 18.37
CA LEU A 117 6.31 -11.45 19.03
C LEU A 117 5.74 -12.56 18.14
N LYS A 118 5.34 -12.21 16.91
CA LYS A 118 4.77 -13.10 15.88
C LYS A 118 3.46 -13.80 16.32
N TYR A 119 2.66 -13.15 17.17
CA TYR A 119 1.35 -13.67 17.54
C TYR A 119 0.31 -13.41 16.44
N ASN A 120 -0.56 -14.41 16.21
CA ASN A 120 -1.67 -14.39 15.26
C ASN A 120 -1.27 -14.14 13.79
N ILE A 121 0.02 -14.29 13.45
CA ILE A 121 0.48 -14.16 12.07
C ILE A 121 -0.05 -15.32 11.22
N GLU A 122 -0.18 -16.53 11.77
CA GLU A 122 -0.80 -17.64 11.05
C GLU A 122 -2.24 -17.33 10.61
N VAL A 123 -3.01 -16.63 11.43
CA VAL A 123 -4.40 -16.27 11.13
C VAL A 123 -4.46 -15.26 9.98
N VAL A 124 -3.53 -14.30 9.96
CA VAL A 124 -3.40 -13.36 8.84
C VAL A 124 -3.04 -14.09 7.55
N CYS A 125 -2.07 -14.99 7.59
CA CYS A 125 -1.68 -15.80 6.44
C CYS A 125 -2.84 -16.67 5.94
N GLU A 126 -3.55 -17.34 6.84
CA GLU A 126 -4.73 -18.13 6.52
C GLU A 126 -5.83 -17.29 5.87
N TYR A 127 -6.11 -16.10 6.42
CA TYR A 127 -7.08 -15.18 5.87
C TYR A 127 -6.71 -14.77 4.45
N ILE A 128 -5.46 -14.36 4.22
CA ILE A 128 -4.97 -13.96 2.89
C ILE A 128 -5.14 -15.10 1.90
N VAL A 129 -4.70 -16.31 2.24
CA VAL A 129 -4.77 -17.47 1.34
C VAL A 129 -6.21 -17.86 1.02
N LYS A 130 -7.12 -17.81 2.01
CA LYS A 130 -8.51 -18.27 1.84
C LYS A 130 -9.44 -17.23 1.22
N LYS A 131 -9.21 -15.94 1.48
CA LYS A 131 -10.15 -14.87 1.11
C LYS A 131 -9.71 -14.06 -0.10
N ILE A 132 -8.44 -14.13 -0.48
CA ILE A 132 -7.89 -13.32 -1.56
C ILE A 132 -7.60 -14.26 -2.74
N PRO A 133 -8.46 -14.26 -3.76
CA PRO A 133 -8.24 -15.10 -4.93
C PRO A 133 -7.03 -14.61 -5.70
N VAL A 134 -6.23 -15.55 -6.20
CA VAL A 134 -5.19 -15.22 -7.17
C VAL A 134 -5.87 -14.84 -8.48
N SER A 135 -5.70 -13.58 -8.90
CA SER A 135 -6.24 -13.11 -10.17
C SER A 135 -5.64 -13.90 -11.33
N LEU A 136 -6.46 -14.28 -12.31
CA LEU A 136 -5.99 -14.88 -13.55
C LEU A 136 -5.03 -13.91 -14.25
N ARG A 137 -3.84 -14.40 -14.60
CA ARG A 137 -2.86 -13.66 -15.38
C ARG A 137 -3.02 -14.06 -16.84
N ASP A 138 -3.08 -13.05 -17.70
CA ASP A 138 -2.97 -13.25 -19.13
C ASP A 138 -1.48 -13.27 -19.51
N PHE A 139 -1.07 -14.37 -20.13
CA PHE A 139 0.31 -14.59 -20.60
C PHE A 139 0.40 -14.49 -22.13
N THR A 140 -0.71 -14.18 -22.80
CA THR A 140 -0.83 -14.13 -24.26
C THR A 140 -0.84 -12.72 -24.81
N SER A 141 -1.31 -11.74 -24.02
CA SER A 141 -1.24 -10.33 -24.38
C SER A 141 0.19 -9.78 -24.40
N GLU A 142 0.38 -8.66 -25.08
CA GLU A 142 1.66 -7.96 -25.11
C GLU A 142 2.13 -7.63 -23.69
N PRO A 143 3.39 -7.96 -23.34
CA PRO A 143 3.92 -7.76 -22.00
C PRO A 143 3.99 -6.26 -21.69
N ARG A 144 3.51 -5.89 -20.50
CA ARG A 144 3.60 -4.54 -19.95
C ARG A 144 4.31 -4.58 -18.61
N LEU A 145 5.23 -3.64 -18.39
CA LEU A 145 5.95 -3.49 -17.13
C LEU A 145 5.73 -2.09 -16.57
N ILE A 146 5.25 -2.02 -15.32
CA ILE A 146 5.08 -0.76 -14.60
C ILE A 146 6.32 -0.55 -13.73
N VAL A 147 7.08 0.51 -14.01
CA VAL A 147 8.28 0.89 -13.24
C VAL A 147 7.90 1.95 -12.22
N ILE A 148 7.84 1.56 -10.94
CA ILE A 148 7.55 2.49 -9.83
C ILE A 148 8.79 3.04 -9.14
N ARG A 149 9.93 2.38 -9.33
CA ARG A 149 11.22 2.76 -8.75
C ARG A 149 12.33 2.36 -9.70
N SER A 150 13.34 3.20 -9.80
CA SER A 150 14.62 2.92 -10.45
C SER A 150 15.72 2.97 -9.41
N PHE A 151 16.71 2.09 -9.54
CA PHE A 151 17.88 2.06 -8.67
C PHE A 151 19.13 2.00 -9.53
N ASP A 152 20.18 2.68 -9.09
CA ASP A 152 21.52 2.46 -9.63
C ASP A 152 22.15 1.30 -8.86
N VAL A 153 22.54 0.27 -9.59
CA VAL A 153 23.20 -0.92 -9.01
C VAL A 153 24.69 -0.70 -8.81
N ASN A 154 25.25 0.36 -9.41
CA ASN A 154 26.66 0.65 -9.34
C ASN A 154 27.04 1.21 -7.97
N LYS A 155 28.13 0.69 -7.41
CA LYS A 155 28.70 1.28 -6.20
C LYS A 155 29.26 2.66 -6.54
N PRO A 156 29.14 3.64 -5.63
CA PRO A 156 29.79 4.94 -5.83
C PRO A 156 31.30 4.74 -5.98
N VAL A 157 31.93 5.47 -6.91
CA VAL A 157 33.38 5.42 -7.21
C VAL A 157 33.82 4.07 -7.80
N CYS A 158 33.07 3.59 -8.78
CA CYS A 158 33.39 2.42 -9.60
C CYS A 158 34.01 2.91 -10.92
N GLU A 159 35.16 2.37 -11.33
CA GLU A 159 35.72 2.63 -12.65
C GLU A 159 34.86 1.97 -13.73
N VAL A 160 34.90 2.48 -14.96
CA VAL A 160 34.03 2.01 -16.06
C VAL A 160 34.18 0.50 -16.31
N ASP A 161 35.38 -0.04 -16.10
CA ASP A 161 35.70 -1.46 -16.29
C ASP A 161 35.11 -2.39 -15.20
N ASP A 162 34.66 -1.81 -14.08
CA ASP A 162 34.05 -2.54 -12.95
C ASP A 162 32.50 -2.42 -12.94
N LEU A 163 31.91 -1.76 -13.94
CA LEU A 163 30.46 -1.68 -14.12
C LEU A 163 29.92 -3.02 -14.63
N SER A 164 28.78 -3.46 -14.07
CA SER A 164 28.08 -4.70 -14.45
C SER A 164 27.23 -4.55 -15.71
#